data_AF-A0A8T9BQY6-F1
#
_entry.id   AF-A0A8T9BQY6-F1
#
_cell.length_a   1.000
_cell.length_b   1.000
_cell.length_c   1.000
_cell.angle_alpha   90.00
_cell.angle_beta   90.00
_cell.angle_gamma   90.00
#
_symmetry.space_group_name_H-M   'P 1'
#
loop_
_entity.id
_entity.type
_entity.pdbx_description
1 polymer ?
#
loop_
_entity_poly.entity_id
_entity_poly.type
_entity_poly.pdbx_seq_one_letter_code
_entity_poly.pdbx_strand_id
1 'polypeptide(L)'
;MPKFFCDYCDVYLTHDSMSVRKAHNSGRNHLRNVVDYYQQIGHEKAQSVIDSITSSYAAEGQSSSNPMLGQNPGVAPPPPFAFPGGMPPPGFPPM
;
A
#
# COMPACT_ATOMS: atom_id res chain seq x y z
N MET A 1 0.99 15.83 -40.54
CA MET A 1 1.62 14.78 -39.71
C MET A 1 0.71 14.49 -38.54
N PRO A 2 0.34 13.23 -38.28
CA PRO A 2 -0.43 12.88 -37.09
C PRO A 2 0.35 13.34 -35.86
N LYS A 3 -0.31 14.05 -34.95
CA LYS A 3 0.26 14.42 -33.65
C LYS A 3 -0.13 13.33 -32.66
N PHE A 4 0.83 12.82 -31.89
CA PHE A 4 0.52 11.88 -30.82
C PHE A 4 -0.20 12.60 -29.69
N PHE A 5 -1.36 12.07 -29.31
CA PHE A 5 -2.10 12.49 -28.13
C PHE A 5 -1.96 11.41 -27.05
N CYS A 6 -1.77 11.82 -25.81
CA CYS A 6 -1.75 10.91 -24.67
C CYS A 6 -3.02 11.08 -23.85
N ASP A 7 -3.88 10.05 -23.85
CA ASP A 7 -5.16 10.06 -23.13
C ASP A 7 -5.00 10.17 -21.61
N TYR A 8 -3.91 9.63 -21.04
CA TYR A 8 -3.66 9.74 -19.60
C TYR A 8 -3.21 11.14 -19.17
N CYS A 9 -2.68 11.94 -20.08
CA CYS A 9 -2.14 13.25 -19.76
C CYS A 9 -2.95 14.40 -20.36
N ASP A 10 -3.95 14.12 -21.20
CA ASP A 10 -4.70 15.11 -21.97
C ASP A 10 -3.82 16.13 -22.71
N VAL A 11 -2.66 15.68 -23.20
CA VAL A 11 -1.69 16.53 -23.92
C VAL A 11 -1.38 16.00 -25.31
N TYR A 12 -1.21 16.93 -26.23
CA TYR A 12 -0.57 16.67 -27.52
C TYR A 12 0.94 16.78 -27.41
N LEU A 13 1.65 15.77 -27.90
CA LEU A 13 3.11 15.84 -28.04
C LEU A 13 3.48 16.83 -29.15
N THR A 14 4.47 17.68 -28.86
CA THR A 14 4.99 18.69 -29.80
C THR A 14 5.62 18.05 -31.04
N HIS A 15 6.22 16.86 -30.88
CA HIS A 15 6.79 16.06 -31.95
C HIS A 15 6.40 14.59 -31.80
N ASP A 16 5.85 14.01 -32.86
CA ASP A 16 5.56 12.58 -32.94
C ASP A 16 6.77 11.80 -33.49
N SER A 17 7.88 11.82 -32.74
CA SER A 17 9.01 10.93 -33.01
C SER A 17 9.02 9.79 -31.99
N MET A 18 9.57 8.65 -32.38
CA MET A 18 9.68 7.47 -31.50
C MET A 18 10.44 7.80 -30.21
N SER A 19 11.46 8.66 -30.27
CA SER A 19 12.22 9.08 -29.09
C SER A 19 11.40 9.94 -28.14
N VAL A 20 10.63 10.92 -28.65
CA VAL A 20 9.80 11.80 -27.82
C VAL A 20 8.66 11.03 -27.18
N ARG A 21 8.03 10.10 -27.93
CA ARG A 21 7.00 9.21 -27.37
C ARG A 21 7.57 8.31 -26.27
N LYS A 22 8.75 7.73 -26.48
CA LYS A 22 9.43 6.91 -25.45
C LYS A 22 9.74 7.72 -24.21
N ALA A 23 10.28 8.93 -24.37
CA ALA A 23 10.60 9.83 -23.25
C ALA A 23 9.34 10.21 -22.46
N HIS A 24 8.23 10.51 -23.16
CA HIS A 24 6.95 10.80 -22.53
C HIS A 24 6.41 9.61 -21.71
N ASN A 25 6.38 8.41 -22.30
CA ASN A 25 5.87 7.21 -21.63
C ASN A 25 6.69 6.81 -20.39
N SER A 26 8.01 7.07 -20.41
CA SER A 26 8.88 6.89 -19.24
C SER A 26 8.86 8.08 -18.27
N GLY A 27 8.14 9.15 -18.60
CA GLY A 27 8.11 10.39 -17.85
C GLY A 27 7.36 10.23 -16.53
N ARG A 28 7.87 10.88 -15.47
CA ARG A 28 7.29 10.81 -14.13
C ARG A 28 5.83 11.25 -14.08
N ASN A 29 5.46 12.27 -14.87
CA ASN A 29 4.10 12.78 -14.91
C ASN A 29 3.13 11.77 -15.55
N HIS A 30 3.55 11.18 -16.68
CA HIS A 30 2.78 10.14 -17.34
C HIS A 30 2.55 8.93 -16.43
N LEU A 31 3.60 8.44 -15.78
CA LEU A 31 3.48 7.31 -14.85
C LEU A 31 2.53 7.60 -13.67
N ARG A 32 2.57 8.82 -13.12
CA ARG A 32 1.63 9.24 -12.06
C ARG A 32 0.20 9.22 -12.56
N ASN A 33 -0.08 9.86 -13.69
CA ASN A 33 -1.43 9.90 -14.23
C ASN A 33 -1.95 8.51 -14.59
N VAL A 34 -1.10 7.61 -15.10
CA VAL A 34 -1.48 6.22 -15.38
C VAL A 34 -1.83 5.48 -14.09
N VAL A 35 -1.04 5.66 -13.03
CA VAL A 35 -1.32 5.05 -11.72
C VAL A 35 -2.63 5.61 -11.14
N ASP A 36 -2.80 6.94 -11.14
CA ASP A 36 -4.00 7.61 -10.63
C ASP A 36 -5.25 7.19 -11.41
N TYR A 37 -5.14 7.08 -12.74
CA TYR A 37 -6.21 6.59 -13.61
C TYR A 37 -6.69 5.20 -13.19
N TYR A 38 -5.79 4.24 -13.02
CA TYR A 38 -6.17 2.89 -12.61
C TYR A 38 -6.60 2.79 -11.14
N GLN A 39 -6.10 3.66 -10.26
CA GLN A 39 -6.55 3.74 -8.87
C GLN A 39 -7.97 4.29 -8.78
N GLN A 40 -8.29 5.37 -9.50
CA GLN A 40 -9.60 6.02 -9.48
C GLN A 40 -10.72 5.13 -10.05
N ILE A 41 -10.42 4.32 -11.07
CA ILE A 41 -11.38 3.33 -11.62
C ILE A 41 -11.87 2.35 -10.55
N GLY A 42 -11.02 2.02 -9.57
CA GLY A 42 -11.40 1.19 -8.43
C GLY A 42 -12.20 1.97 -7.38
N HIS A 43 -11.88 3.25 -7.14
CA HIS A 43 -12.46 4.04 -6.06
C HIS A 43 -13.93 4.37 -6.25
N GLU A 44 -14.41 4.64 -7.46
CA GLU A 44 -15.82 5.01 -7.66
C GLU A 44 -16.80 3.90 -7.22
N LYS A 45 -16.43 2.62 -7.38
CA LYS A 45 -17.22 1.49 -6.87
C LYS A 45 -16.75 0.99 -5.51
N ALA A 46 -15.44 0.90 -5.26
CA ALA A 46 -14.91 0.41 -4.00
C ALA A 46 -15.18 1.36 -2.83
N GLN A 47 -15.15 2.69 -3.05
CA GLN A 47 -15.45 3.66 -2.00
C GLN A 47 -16.92 3.57 -1.59
N SER A 48 -17.85 3.40 -2.53
CA SER A 48 -19.26 3.19 -2.20
C SER A 48 -19.50 1.95 -1.33
N VAL A 49 -18.74 0.87 -1.57
CA VAL A 49 -18.80 -0.35 -0.76
C VAL A 49 -18.17 -0.12 0.61
N ILE A 50 -16.99 0.52 0.67
CA ILE A 50 -16.32 0.87 1.93
C ILE A 50 -17.23 1.76 2.79
N ASP A 51 -17.79 2.82 2.21
CA ASP A 51 -18.68 3.75 2.90
C ASP A 51 -19.96 3.05 3.36
N SER A 52 -20.52 2.13 2.57
CA SER A 52 -21.67 1.32 2.98
C SER A 52 -21.35 0.44 4.18
N ILE A 53 -20.18 -0.20 4.22
CA ILE A 53 -19.71 -1.02 5.34
C ILE A 53 -19.43 -0.13 6.55
N THR A 54 -18.68 0.95 6.40
CA THR A 54 -18.37 1.87 7.52
C THR A 54 -19.63 2.47 8.11
N SER A 55 -20.61 2.86 7.28
CA SER A 55 -21.88 3.39 7.75
C SER A 55 -22.72 2.33 8.49
N SER A 56 -22.74 1.08 8.04
CA SER A 56 -23.44 -0.01 8.74
C SER A 56 -22.80 -0.30 10.09
N TYR A 57 -21.47 -0.38 10.16
CA TYR A 57 -20.74 -0.58 11.43
C TYR A 57 -20.91 0.60 12.42
N ALA A 58 -21.00 1.84 11.93
CA ALA A 58 -21.23 3.01 12.77
C ALA A 58 -22.69 3.11 13.27
N ALA A 59 -23.67 2.75 12.43
CA ALA A 59 -25.09 2.77 12.78
C ALA A 59 -25.49 1.65 13.76
N GLU A 60 -24.82 0.51 13.73
CA GLU A 60 -25.07 -0.64 14.62
C GLU A 60 -24.47 -0.49 16.02
N GLY A 61 -23.80 0.62 16.34
CA GLY A 61 -23.41 0.94 17.72
C GLY A 61 -22.49 -0.09 18.39
N GLN A 62 -21.70 -0.85 17.63
CA GLN A 62 -20.67 -1.73 18.19
C GLN A 62 -19.43 -0.94 18.60
N SER A 63 -19.58 -0.22 19.71
CA SER A 63 -18.46 0.20 20.56
C SER A 63 -17.92 -1.01 21.32
N SER A 64 -17.30 -1.99 20.66
CA SER A 64 -16.59 -3.08 21.37
C SER A 64 -15.74 -3.91 20.43
N SER A 65 -14.45 -3.99 20.76
CA SER A 65 -13.46 -4.93 20.23
C SER A 65 -13.08 -4.76 18.75
N ASN A 66 -12.12 -3.87 18.48
CA ASN A 66 -11.05 -4.27 17.57
C ASN A 66 -10.28 -5.41 18.26
N PRO A 67 -10.33 -6.67 17.79
CA PRO A 67 -9.56 -7.75 18.42
C PRO A 67 -8.05 -7.54 18.29
N MET A 68 -7.61 -6.60 17.43
CA MET A 68 -6.20 -6.28 17.22
C MET A 68 -5.70 -5.09 18.07
N LEU A 69 -6.54 -4.49 18.93
CA LEU A 69 -6.11 -3.44 19.87
C LEU A 69 -6.43 -3.77 21.34
N GLY A 70 -6.79 -5.03 21.62
CA GLY A 70 -7.27 -5.49 22.94
C GLY A 70 -6.42 -6.56 23.62
N GLN A 71 -5.21 -6.85 23.15
CA GLN A 71 -4.30 -7.79 23.81
C GLN A 71 -3.05 -7.08 24.32
N ASN A 72 -3.22 -6.31 25.39
CA ASN A 72 -2.26 -6.46 26.49
C ASN A 72 -2.81 -6.10 27.89
N PRO A 73 -3.84 -6.80 28.41
CA PRO A 73 -4.00 -6.92 29.85
C PRO A 73 -3.03 -7.98 30.37
N GLY A 74 -1.80 -7.56 30.67
CA GLY A 74 -0.88 -8.34 31.51
C GLY A 74 0.34 -8.92 30.80
N VAL A 75 1.29 -8.07 30.41
CA VAL A 75 2.70 -8.48 30.45
C VAL A 75 3.10 -8.66 31.92
N ALA A 76 2.73 -9.80 32.49
CA ALA A 76 3.45 -10.33 33.63
C ALA A 76 4.87 -10.66 33.13
N PRO A 77 5.94 -10.21 33.80
CA PRO A 77 7.30 -10.58 33.42
C PRO A 77 7.41 -12.12 33.46
N PRO A 78 8.03 -12.75 32.43
CA PRO A 78 8.20 -14.19 32.43
C PRO A 78 9.00 -14.61 33.68
N PRO A 79 8.58 -15.69 34.38
CA PRO A 79 9.19 -16.10 35.63
C PRO A 79 10.64 -16.55 35.40
N PRO A 80 11.53 -16.39 36.40
CA PRO A 80 12.92 -16.81 36.26
C PRO A 80 12.96 -18.33 36.36
N PHE A 81 12.98 -19.02 35.21
CA PHE A 81 13.40 -20.41 35.18
C PHE A 81 14.92 -20.47 35.33
N ALA A 82 15.36 -20.54 36.59
CA ALA A 82 16.63 -21.15 36.95
C ALA A 82 16.49 -22.66 36.73
N PHE A 83 17.39 -23.28 35.95
CA PHE A 83 18.03 -24.59 36.15
C PHE A 83 19.05 -24.83 34.99
N PRO A 84 20.03 -25.75 35.11
CA PRO A 84 21.43 -25.39 35.28
C PRO A 84 22.35 -26.11 34.29
N GLY A 85 23.27 -25.38 33.65
CA GLY A 85 24.40 -25.98 32.95
C GLY A 85 24.06 -26.61 31.59
N GLY A 86 24.65 -26.07 30.53
CA GLY A 86 24.52 -26.66 29.20
C GLY A 86 25.08 -25.78 28.09
N MET A 87 26.41 -25.64 28.08
CA MET A 87 27.30 -25.38 26.94
C MET A 87 26.88 -24.38 25.83
N PRO A 88 27.67 -23.32 25.55
CA PRO A 88 27.43 -22.45 24.41
C PRO A 88 27.73 -23.19 23.08
N PRO A 89 26.87 -23.08 22.05
CA PRO A 89 27.19 -23.58 20.72
C PRO A 89 28.31 -22.74 20.07
N PRO A 90 29.36 -23.37 19.51
CA PRO A 90 30.52 -22.66 18.95
C PRO A 90 30.24 -22.09 17.54
N GLY A 91 30.50 -20.78 17.41
CA GLY A 91 31.18 -20.14 16.27
C GLY A 91 30.47 -20.07 14.91
N PHE A 92 30.34 -18.85 14.38
CA PHE A 92 30.79 -18.50 13.02
C PHE A 92 31.06 -16.96 12.95
N PRO A 93 32.18 -16.51 12.34
CA PRO A 93 32.57 -15.10 12.26
C PRO A 93 31.99 -14.37 11.03
N PRO A 94 31.98 -13.02 11.02
CA PRO A 94 31.34 -12.22 9.96
C PRO A 94 32.20 -12.06 8.70
N MET A 95 31.54 -12.06 7.54
CA MET A 95 31.94 -11.37 6.31
C MET A 95 30.86 -10.35 5.96
#